data_AF-A0A3F2Y3S3-F1
#
_entry.id   AF-A0A3F2Y3S3-F1
#
_cell.length_a   1.000
_cell.length_b   1.000
_cell.length_c   1.000
_cell.angle_alpha   90.00
_cell.angle_beta   90.00
_cell.angle_gamma   90.00
#
_symmetry.space_group_name_H-M   'P 1'
#
loop_
_entity.id
_entity.type
_entity.pdbx_description
1 polymer ?
#
loop_
_entity_poly.entity_id
_entity_poly.type
_entity_poly.pdbx_seq_one_letter_code
_entity_poly.pdbx_strand_id
1 'polypeptide(L)'
;MAQCQGITKAGKRCRIRIVDDGTKYCRYHKSQGRTFGNWNNSKDSKSLDGPGYIYVFTLEHMLQRRPVKQDWLRMAAPTSDNIINYDKTRQLKPKHYILLKIGFTSGTPKRRLEQWRRQCKHQFTLVTPRMLSSIVCSKKDKMHVLLHSFSRLSLQDLGKYSKFDNKNLGFHTKLAFQTEQKIHHILHEKYGFGKIYCEGCKSTNGGIHKEWFLVPREDVKNIFEKINDLCQ
;
A
#
# COMPACT_ATOMS: atom_id res chain seq x y z
N MET A 1 -20.96 -0.02 37.10
CA MET A 1 -19.93 0.24 36.07
C MET A 1 -19.37 -1.09 35.59
N ALA A 2 -19.73 -1.54 34.39
CA ALA A 2 -19.21 -2.78 33.82
C ALA A 2 -17.81 -2.60 33.20
N GLN A 3 -17.09 -3.72 32.98
CA GLN A 3 -15.84 -3.74 32.22
C GLN A 3 -16.11 -4.14 30.76
N CYS A 4 -15.46 -3.44 29.82
CA CYS A 4 -15.52 -3.76 28.40
C CYS A 4 -15.20 -5.23 28.11
N GLN A 5 -16.05 -5.87 27.30
CA GLN A 5 -15.89 -7.27 26.89
C GLN A 5 -14.95 -7.46 25.69
N GLY A 6 -14.40 -6.37 25.13
CA GLY A 6 -13.51 -6.43 23.97
C GLY A 6 -12.14 -7.02 24.26
N ILE A 7 -11.54 -7.65 23.25
CA ILE A 7 -10.19 -8.20 23.25
C ILE A 7 -9.26 -7.22 22.53
N THR A 8 -8.17 -6.84 23.17
CA THR A 8 -7.14 -5.96 22.60
C THR A 8 -6.37 -6.65 21.47
N LYS A 9 -5.63 -5.88 20.66
CA LYS A 9 -4.76 -6.43 19.60
C LYS A 9 -3.71 -7.44 20.11
N ALA A 10 -3.39 -7.40 21.40
CA ALA A 10 -2.47 -8.32 22.06
C ALA A 10 -3.18 -9.56 22.66
N GLY A 11 -4.45 -9.81 22.32
CA GLY A 11 -5.22 -10.97 22.80
C GLY A 11 -5.72 -10.87 24.24
N LYS A 12 -5.44 -9.76 24.95
CA LYS A 12 -5.84 -9.56 26.35
C LYS A 12 -7.19 -8.86 26.47
N ARG A 13 -7.96 -9.14 27.53
CA ARG A 13 -9.23 -8.48 27.82
C ARG A 13 -9.06 -6.98 28.08
N CYS A 14 -9.94 -6.17 27.50
CA CYS A 14 -9.93 -4.72 27.66
C CYS A 14 -10.23 -4.33 29.11
N ARG A 15 -9.45 -3.41 29.67
CA ARG A 15 -9.59 -2.94 31.07
C ARG A 15 -10.43 -1.67 31.22
N ILE A 16 -10.94 -1.12 30.13
CA ILE A 16 -11.74 0.11 30.15
C ILE A 16 -13.10 -0.18 30.79
N ARG A 17 -13.44 0.61 31.82
CA ARG A 17 -14.77 0.60 32.44
C ARG A 17 -15.76 1.36 31.55
N ILE A 18 -16.98 0.84 31.45
CA ILE A 18 -18.08 1.41 30.68
C ILE A 18 -19.25 1.70 31.63
N VAL A 19 -20.12 2.60 31.18
CA VAL A 19 -21.34 2.98 31.88
C VAL A 19 -22.33 1.81 31.80
N ASP A 20 -23.12 1.56 32.85
CA ASP A 20 -24.14 0.48 32.85
C ASP A 20 -25.40 0.90 32.08
N ASP A 21 -25.22 1.33 30.84
CA ASP A 21 -26.30 1.73 29.93
C ASP A 21 -26.66 0.61 28.93
N GLY A 22 -26.23 -0.63 29.22
CA GLY A 22 -26.38 -1.77 28.33
C GLY A 22 -25.29 -1.90 27.25
N THR A 23 -24.37 -0.94 27.15
CA THR A 23 -23.23 -1.05 26.23
C THR A 23 -22.24 -2.09 26.76
N LYS A 24 -21.92 -3.14 25.98
CA LYS A 24 -20.96 -4.19 26.38
C LYS A 24 -19.49 -3.89 26.01
N TYR A 25 -19.27 -2.91 25.13
CA TYR A 25 -17.96 -2.61 24.54
C TYR A 25 -17.63 -1.12 24.61
N CYS A 26 -16.37 -0.79 24.89
CA CYS A 26 -15.88 0.58 24.87
C CYS A 26 -15.75 1.10 23.42
N ARG A 27 -15.53 2.41 23.26
CA ARG A 27 -15.38 3.06 21.95
C ARG A 27 -14.36 2.42 21.01
N TYR A 28 -13.33 1.74 21.55
CA TYR A 28 -12.29 1.08 20.77
C TYR A 28 -12.65 -0.35 20.33
N HIS A 29 -13.66 -0.97 20.94
CA HIS A 29 -14.06 -2.36 20.68
C HIS A 29 -15.52 -2.49 20.24
N LYS A 30 -16.20 -1.39 19.86
CA LYS A 30 -17.59 -1.40 19.35
C LYS A 30 -17.78 -2.36 18.17
N SER A 31 -16.77 -2.55 17.33
CA SER A 31 -16.81 -3.47 16.19
C SER A 31 -16.83 -4.95 16.59
N GLN A 32 -16.36 -5.29 17.78
CA GLN A 32 -16.35 -6.69 18.28
C GLN A 32 -17.71 -7.12 18.82
N GLY A 33 -18.62 -6.18 19.07
CA GLY A 33 -19.99 -6.45 19.53
C GLY A 33 -21.02 -6.64 18.42
N ARG A 34 -20.64 -6.54 17.14
CA ARG A 34 -21.56 -6.75 16.02
C ARG A 34 -21.62 -8.24 15.66
N THR A 35 -22.49 -8.97 16.35
CA THR A 35 -23.03 -10.24 15.83
C THR A 35 -23.82 -9.94 14.55
N PHE A 36 -23.63 -10.76 13.53
CA PHE A 36 -24.36 -10.73 12.27
C PHE A 36 -25.88 -10.74 12.54
N GLY A 37 -26.54 -9.60 12.38
CA GLY A 37 -27.97 -9.46 12.59
C GLY A 37 -28.46 -8.08 12.17
N ASN A 38 -29.22 -8.07 11.07
CA ASN A 38 -30.02 -6.98 10.53
C ASN A 38 -29.38 -5.60 10.39
N TRP A 39 -28.96 -5.36 9.15
CA TRP A 39 -28.72 -4.07 8.55
C TRP A 39 -30.04 -3.29 8.51
N ASN A 40 -30.25 -2.36 9.44
CA ASN A 40 -31.11 -1.20 9.21
C ASN A 40 -30.71 -0.03 10.12
N ASN A 41 -30.34 1.06 9.46
CA ASN A 41 -30.24 2.45 9.91
C ASN A 41 -29.72 2.74 11.32
N SER A 42 -28.47 3.22 11.38
CA SER A 42 -28.08 4.26 12.33
C SER A 42 -26.87 5.04 11.80
N LYS A 43 -27.11 6.35 11.60
CA LYS A 43 -26.13 7.41 11.37
C LYS A 43 -25.02 7.34 12.43
N ASP A 44 -23.84 6.84 12.05
CA ASP A 44 -22.53 7.18 12.66
C ASP A 44 -21.35 6.39 12.02
N SER A 45 -21.39 6.18 10.70
CA SER A 45 -20.14 6.01 9.96
C SER A 45 -19.67 7.40 9.57
N LYS A 46 -18.69 7.96 10.29
CA LYS A 46 -17.81 8.95 9.66
C LYS A 46 -17.25 8.23 8.44
N SER A 47 -17.72 8.55 7.24
CA SER A 47 -17.31 7.85 6.03
C SER A 47 -15.79 7.95 5.97
N LEU A 48 -15.10 6.82 6.09
CA LEU A 48 -13.67 6.72 5.77
C LEU A 48 -13.41 7.10 4.31
N ASP A 49 -14.49 7.22 3.55
CA ASP A 49 -14.52 7.67 2.19
C ASP A 49 -14.71 9.19 2.12
N GLY A 50 -13.69 9.82 1.56
CA GLY A 50 -13.58 11.24 1.35
C GLY A 50 -12.43 11.52 0.40
N PRO A 51 -12.27 12.78 -0.02
CA PRO A 51 -11.27 13.14 -1.01
C PRO A 51 -9.86 12.90 -0.48
N GLY A 52 -8.96 12.55 -1.39
CA GLY A 52 -7.57 12.28 -1.04
C GLY A 52 -6.75 11.85 -2.24
N TYR A 53 -5.59 11.26 -1.94
CA TYR A 53 -4.64 10.79 -2.93
C TYR A 53 -4.40 9.31 -2.82
N ILE A 54 -4.43 8.62 -3.96
CA ILE A 54 -3.77 7.33 -4.14
C ILE A 54 -2.30 7.59 -4.47
N TYR A 55 -1.40 6.89 -3.81
CA TYR A 55 0.03 7.03 -4.05
C TYR A 55 0.70 5.66 -4.11
N VAL A 56 1.77 5.60 -4.90
CA VAL A 56 2.56 4.39 -5.11
C VAL A 56 3.96 4.66 -4.57
N PHE A 57 4.51 3.72 -3.81
CA PHE A 57 5.90 3.81 -3.35
C PHE A 57 6.59 2.46 -3.35
N THR A 58 7.92 2.52 -3.31
CA THR A 58 8.81 1.36 -3.29
C THR A 58 9.98 1.63 -2.34
N LEU A 59 10.78 0.60 -2.09
CA LEU A 59 12.09 0.74 -1.47
C LEU A 59 13.05 1.47 -2.42
N GLU A 60 13.82 2.43 -1.90
CA GLU A 60 14.66 3.32 -2.71
C GLU A 60 15.71 2.57 -3.54
N HIS A 61 16.35 1.54 -2.98
CA HIS A 61 17.34 0.74 -3.68
C HIS A 61 16.80 0.02 -4.93
N MET A 62 15.48 -0.19 -5.02
CA MET A 62 14.87 -0.82 -6.20
C MET A 62 14.78 0.10 -7.42
N LEU A 63 14.94 1.40 -7.22
CA LEU A 63 14.92 2.39 -8.31
C LEU A 63 16.31 2.67 -8.88
N GLN A 64 17.36 2.14 -8.25
CA GLN A 64 18.72 2.26 -8.76
C GLN A 64 18.87 1.53 -10.11
N ARG A 65 19.75 2.05 -10.98
CA ARG A 65 20.03 1.48 -12.31
C ARG A 65 20.44 0.01 -12.26
N ARG A 66 21.09 -0.39 -11.17
CA ARG A 66 21.43 -1.78 -10.85
C ARG A 66 20.94 -2.05 -9.42
N PRO A 67 19.69 -2.48 -9.24
CA PRO A 67 19.13 -2.63 -7.91
C PRO A 67 19.82 -3.79 -7.20
N VAL A 68 20.45 -3.48 -6.06
CA VAL A 68 21.22 -4.44 -5.27
C VAL A 68 20.25 -5.39 -4.56
N LYS A 69 20.58 -6.68 -4.51
CA LYS A 69 19.84 -7.64 -3.71
C LYS A 69 20.01 -7.31 -2.23
N GLN A 70 18.93 -7.41 -1.48
CA GLN A 70 18.94 -7.19 -0.03
C GLN A 70 18.59 -8.51 0.64
N ASP A 71 19.47 -9.02 1.51
CA ASP A 71 19.29 -10.36 2.12
C ASP A 71 18.10 -10.43 3.08
N TRP A 72 17.78 -9.29 3.70
CA TRP A 72 16.62 -9.11 4.57
C TRP A 72 15.29 -9.09 3.79
N LEU A 73 15.33 -8.80 2.49
CA LEU A 73 14.12 -8.69 1.66
C LEU A 73 13.84 -10.00 0.92
N ARG A 74 12.97 -10.80 1.50
CA ARG A 74 12.59 -12.12 0.96
C ARG A 74 11.10 -12.24 0.76
N MET A 75 10.71 -13.03 -0.25
CA MET A 75 9.32 -13.35 -0.52
C MET A 75 8.90 -14.56 0.29
N ALA A 76 7.88 -14.41 1.14
CA ALA A 76 7.25 -15.53 1.82
C ALA A 76 6.35 -16.31 0.85
N ALA A 77 6.21 -17.62 1.07
CA ALA A 77 5.16 -18.39 0.40
C ALA A 77 3.77 -17.86 0.82
N PRO A 78 2.76 -17.87 -0.07
CA PRO A 78 1.40 -17.53 0.31
C PRO A 78 0.92 -18.47 1.42
N THR A 79 0.59 -17.92 2.58
CA THR A 79 -0.01 -18.66 3.70
C THR A 79 -1.41 -18.11 3.98
N SER A 80 -2.36 -19.00 4.28
CA SER A 80 -3.69 -18.63 4.79
C SER A 80 -3.58 -17.85 6.10
N ASP A 81 -2.55 -18.17 6.90
CA ASP A 81 -2.29 -17.55 8.19
C ASP A 81 -1.26 -16.42 8.10
N ASN A 82 -1.17 -15.57 9.12
CA ASN A 82 -0.15 -14.51 9.17
C ASN A 82 1.24 -15.04 9.59
N ILE A 83 1.48 -16.35 9.49
CA ILE A 83 2.76 -16.96 9.86
C ILE A 83 3.61 -17.09 8.59
N ILE A 84 4.81 -16.49 8.63
CA ILE A 84 5.80 -16.60 7.56
C ILE A 84 6.74 -17.76 7.92
N ASN A 85 6.79 -18.77 7.06
CA ASN A 85 7.83 -19.78 7.14
C ASN A 85 9.10 -19.23 6.47
N TYR A 86 10.11 -18.90 7.26
CA TYR A 86 11.36 -18.30 6.79
C TYR A 86 12.19 -19.26 5.91
N ASP A 87 12.05 -20.58 6.11
CA ASP A 87 12.77 -21.61 5.35
C ASP A 87 12.24 -21.75 3.91
N LYS A 88 10.97 -21.39 3.70
CA LYS A 88 10.31 -21.40 2.37
C LYS A 88 10.37 -20.04 1.66
N THR A 89 11.29 -19.16 2.07
CA THR A 89 11.43 -17.84 1.45
C THR A 89 12.22 -17.88 0.16
N ARG A 90 11.77 -17.13 -0.86
CA ARG A 90 12.49 -16.99 -2.13
C ARG A 90 13.19 -15.64 -2.21
N GLN A 91 14.42 -15.64 -2.72
CA GLN A 91 15.17 -14.40 -2.94
C GLN A 91 14.50 -13.61 -4.07
N LEU A 92 14.23 -12.32 -3.81
CA LEU A 92 13.65 -11.42 -4.79
C LEU A 92 14.66 -11.14 -5.91
N LYS A 93 14.22 -11.17 -7.18
CA LYS A 93 15.04 -10.82 -8.34
C LYS A 93 14.76 -9.37 -8.76
N PRO A 94 15.45 -8.37 -8.17
CA PRO A 94 15.07 -6.96 -8.32
C PRO A 94 15.29 -6.41 -9.74
N LYS A 95 16.04 -7.13 -10.58
CA LYS A 95 16.24 -6.82 -12.00
C LYS A 95 14.96 -6.98 -12.83
N HIS A 96 14.13 -7.96 -12.51
CA HIS A 96 12.92 -8.29 -13.29
C HIS A 96 11.65 -7.83 -12.59
N TYR A 97 11.67 -7.83 -11.26
CA TYR A 97 10.54 -7.47 -10.44
C TYR A 97 10.85 -6.24 -9.59
N ILE A 98 9.80 -5.50 -9.26
CA ILE A 98 9.81 -4.39 -8.31
C ILE A 98 8.71 -4.63 -7.29
N LEU A 99 8.93 -4.15 -6.08
CA LEU A 99 8.02 -4.31 -4.97
C LEU A 99 7.31 -2.99 -4.71
N LEU A 100 6.02 -2.94 -5.03
CA LEU A 100 5.22 -1.73 -4.93
C LEU A 100 4.24 -1.84 -3.77
N LYS A 101 4.09 -0.74 -3.04
CA LYS A 101 2.94 -0.54 -2.15
C LYS A 101 2.09 0.59 -2.68
N ILE A 102 0.80 0.32 -2.79
CA ILE A 102 -0.23 1.29 -3.14
C ILE A 102 -0.98 1.61 -1.87
N GLY A 103 -1.13 2.89 -1.55
CA GLY A 103 -1.91 3.33 -0.40
C GLY A 103 -2.68 4.60 -0.70
N PHE A 104 -3.54 4.97 0.24
CA PHE A 104 -4.29 6.22 0.17
C PHE A 104 -3.99 7.14 1.36
N THR A 105 -4.26 8.42 1.18
CA THR A 105 -4.22 9.41 2.26
C THR A 105 -5.18 10.56 1.99
N SER A 106 -5.83 11.07 3.05
CA SER A 106 -6.58 12.33 3.01
C SER A 106 -5.67 13.57 3.11
N GLY A 107 -4.41 13.38 3.51
CA GLY A 107 -3.37 14.42 3.54
C GLY A 107 -2.54 14.42 2.27
N THR A 108 -1.22 14.61 2.39
CA THR A 108 -0.30 14.54 1.25
C THR A 108 0.48 13.23 1.23
N PRO A 109 0.73 12.63 0.03
CA PRO A 109 1.57 11.45 -0.12
C PRO A 109 2.94 11.58 0.54
N LYS A 110 3.58 12.76 0.45
CA LYS A 110 4.89 13.03 1.09
C LYS A 110 4.83 12.87 2.61
N ARG A 111 3.84 13.47 3.28
CA ARG A 111 3.66 13.33 4.73
C ARG A 111 3.39 11.88 5.12
N ARG A 112 2.57 11.18 4.33
CA ARG A 112 2.25 9.77 4.58
C ARG A 112 3.47 8.86 4.39
N LEU A 113 4.30 9.11 3.38
CA LEU A 113 5.56 8.39 3.16
C LEU A 113 6.54 8.58 4.33
N GLU A 114 6.63 9.79 4.88
CA GLU A 114 7.48 10.09 6.03
C GLU A 114 7.04 9.33 7.29
N GLN A 115 5.72 9.18 7.50
CA GLN A 115 5.20 8.32 8.57
C GLN A 115 5.64 6.86 8.38
N TRP A 116 5.57 6.36 7.14
CA TRP A 116 6.04 5.02 6.79
C TRP A 116 7.54 4.83 7.07
N ARG A 117 8.37 5.81 6.68
CA ARG A 117 9.83 5.80 6.93
C ARG A 117 10.13 5.72 8.42
N ARG A 118 9.46 6.53 9.25
CA ARG A 118 9.63 6.51 10.72
C ARG A 118 9.19 5.19 11.34
N GLN A 119 8.08 4.64 10.87
CA GLN A 119 7.54 3.39 11.40
C GLN A 119 8.40 2.18 11.05
N CYS A 120 8.85 2.08 9.79
CA CYS A 120 9.55 0.88 9.31
C CYS A 120 11.07 1.02 9.37
N LYS A 121 11.60 2.22 9.60
CA LYS A 121 13.04 2.54 9.57
C LYS A 121 13.71 2.16 8.24
N HIS A 122 12.96 2.21 7.14
CA HIS A 122 13.45 1.94 5.79
C HIS A 122 13.31 3.18 4.91
N GLN A 123 14.20 3.29 3.93
CA GLN A 123 14.12 4.34 2.91
C GLN A 123 13.12 3.96 1.82
N PHE A 124 12.05 4.75 1.74
CA PHE A 124 10.99 4.61 0.75
C PHE A 124 10.97 5.81 -0.19
N THR A 125 10.61 5.58 -1.44
CA THR A 125 10.49 6.62 -2.47
C THR A 125 9.16 6.51 -3.20
N LEU A 126 8.49 7.64 -3.41
CA LEU A 126 7.27 7.70 -4.23
C LEU A 126 7.63 7.40 -5.68
N VAL A 127 6.86 6.50 -6.28
CA VAL A 127 6.96 6.19 -7.70
C VAL A 127 6.03 7.14 -8.44
N THR A 128 6.55 7.81 -9.47
CA THR A 128 5.81 8.80 -10.26
C THR A 128 5.76 8.38 -11.72
N PRO A 129 4.79 8.87 -12.51
CA PRO A 129 4.73 8.60 -13.94
C PRO A 129 6.04 8.89 -14.69
N ARG A 130 6.78 9.93 -14.28
CA ARG A 130 8.06 10.33 -14.88
C ARG A 130 9.19 9.30 -14.71
N MET A 131 9.01 8.34 -13.80
CA MET A 131 9.99 7.30 -13.48
C MET A 131 9.66 5.97 -14.16
N LEU A 132 8.51 5.84 -14.81
CA LEU A 132 8.05 4.57 -15.38
C LEU A 132 9.01 4.06 -16.45
N SER A 133 9.50 4.94 -17.33
CA SER A 133 10.47 4.59 -18.37
C SER A 133 11.81 4.08 -17.80
N SER A 134 12.27 4.61 -16.66
CA SER A 134 13.48 4.11 -16.02
C SER A 134 13.26 2.81 -15.25
N ILE A 135 12.01 2.50 -14.86
CA ILE A 135 11.66 1.28 -14.12
C ILE A 135 11.49 0.10 -15.08
N VAL A 136 10.85 0.31 -16.23
CA VAL A 136 10.61 -0.67 -17.31
C VAL A 136 11.91 -0.86 -18.10
N CYS A 137 12.81 -1.73 -17.63
CA CYS A 137 14.10 -1.96 -18.27
C CYS A 137 14.17 -3.32 -19.00
N SER A 138 13.72 -3.37 -20.26
CA SER A 138 14.11 -4.38 -21.26
C SER A 138 15.35 -3.95 -22.07
N LYS A 139 15.99 -4.90 -22.79
CA LYS A 139 17.06 -4.59 -23.77
C LYS A 139 16.54 -3.69 -24.91
N LYS A 140 15.29 -3.87 -25.36
CA LYS A 140 14.62 -2.95 -26.31
C LYS A 140 14.34 -1.58 -25.68
N ASP A 141 14.13 -1.52 -24.36
CA ASP A 141 13.84 -0.28 -23.64
C ASP A 141 15.07 0.61 -23.43
N LYS A 142 16.31 0.13 -23.62
CA LYS A 142 17.48 1.04 -23.55
C LYS A 142 17.41 2.14 -24.61
N MET A 143 16.95 1.79 -25.82
CA MET A 143 16.71 2.75 -26.88
C MET A 143 15.52 3.65 -26.53
N HIS A 144 14.50 3.09 -25.89
CA HIS A 144 13.33 3.81 -25.41
C HIS A 144 13.61 4.75 -24.23
N VAL A 145 14.60 4.45 -23.38
CA VAL A 145 15.10 5.29 -22.28
C VAL A 145 15.91 6.45 -22.84
N LEU A 146 16.74 6.20 -23.86
CA LEU A 146 17.43 7.26 -24.60
C LEU A 146 16.41 8.17 -25.30
N LEU A 147 15.47 7.59 -26.06
CA LEU A 147 14.37 8.30 -26.70
C LEU A 147 13.48 9.03 -25.69
N HIS A 148 13.30 8.51 -24.47
CA HIS A 148 12.55 9.19 -23.41
C HIS A 148 13.35 10.33 -22.74
N SER A 149 14.66 10.18 -22.59
CA SER A 149 15.53 11.29 -22.21
C SER A 149 15.44 12.44 -23.21
N PHE A 150 15.28 12.12 -24.50
CA PHE A 150 14.96 13.08 -25.55
C PHE A 150 13.47 13.46 -25.61
N SER A 151 12.54 12.61 -25.18
CA SER A 151 11.11 12.94 -25.10
C SER A 151 10.82 13.95 -24.01
N ARG A 152 11.76 14.21 -23.09
CA ARG A 152 11.69 15.38 -22.21
C ARG A 152 11.79 16.72 -22.94
N LEU A 153 12.10 16.71 -24.24
CA LEU A 153 11.96 17.84 -25.16
C LEU A 153 10.58 17.90 -25.83
N SER A 154 9.76 16.85 -25.68
CA SER A 154 8.40 16.75 -26.19
C SER A 154 7.38 16.82 -25.06
N LEU A 155 6.49 17.81 -25.09
CA LEU A 155 5.45 18.03 -24.08
C LEU A 155 4.28 17.03 -24.16
N GLN A 156 4.33 16.01 -25.01
CA GLN A 156 3.19 15.15 -25.35
C GLN A 156 2.75 14.20 -24.21
N ASP A 157 3.65 13.80 -23.31
CA ASP A 157 3.32 12.86 -22.21
C ASP A 157 2.65 13.51 -20.99
N LEU A 158 2.50 14.85 -20.96
CA LEU A 158 1.91 15.58 -19.83
C LEU A 158 0.41 15.31 -19.64
N GLY A 159 -0.28 14.83 -20.68
CA GLY A 159 -1.73 14.58 -20.65
C GLY A 159 -2.15 13.16 -20.26
N LYS A 160 -1.22 12.20 -20.22
CA LYS A 160 -1.59 10.78 -20.08
C LYS A 160 -2.19 10.42 -18.72
N TYR A 161 -1.71 11.07 -17.66
CA TYR A 161 -2.16 10.82 -16.30
C TYR A 161 -2.86 12.06 -15.75
N SER A 162 -4.03 12.37 -16.31
CA SER A 162 -4.81 13.58 -15.99
C SER A 162 -5.19 13.70 -14.51
N LYS A 163 -5.25 12.59 -13.78
CA LYS A 163 -5.57 12.55 -12.35
C LYS A 163 -4.35 12.66 -11.45
N PHE A 164 -3.14 12.61 -12.01
CA PHE A 164 -1.91 12.67 -11.25
C PHE A 164 -1.50 14.11 -10.94
N ASP A 165 -1.50 14.45 -9.65
CA ASP A 165 -0.99 15.73 -9.16
C ASP A 165 0.53 15.68 -9.06
N ASN A 166 1.22 16.42 -9.94
CA ASN A 166 2.68 16.54 -9.95
C ASN A 166 3.26 17.27 -8.72
N LYS A 167 2.48 18.11 -8.03
CA LYS A 167 2.91 18.82 -6.82
C LYS A 167 2.88 17.91 -5.60
N ASN A 168 1.78 17.18 -5.44
CA ASN A 168 1.57 16.29 -4.30
C ASN A 168 2.06 14.85 -4.53
N LEU A 169 2.42 14.50 -5.76
CA LEU A 169 2.96 13.20 -6.18
C LEU A 169 1.99 12.04 -5.88
N GLY A 170 0.74 12.19 -6.29
CA GLY A 170 -0.29 11.16 -6.16
C GLY A 170 -1.49 11.41 -7.07
N PHE A 171 -2.35 10.42 -7.22
CA PHE A 171 -3.58 10.50 -7.98
C PHE A 171 -4.72 11.00 -7.11
N HIS A 172 -5.31 12.14 -7.47
CA HIS A 172 -6.42 12.70 -6.71
C HIS A 172 -7.71 11.95 -7.02
N THR A 173 -8.49 11.63 -5.98
CA THR A 173 -9.79 10.97 -6.09
C THR A 173 -10.73 11.47 -5.00
N LYS A 174 -12.04 11.53 -5.30
CA LYS A 174 -13.07 11.93 -4.32
C LYS A 174 -13.33 10.85 -3.26
N LEU A 175 -13.04 9.59 -3.57
CA LEU A 175 -13.36 8.43 -2.74
C LEU A 175 -12.09 7.59 -2.52
N ALA A 176 -11.14 8.14 -1.78
CA ALA A 176 -9.78 7.59 -1.70
C ALA A 176 -9.72 6.18 -1.10
N PHE A 177 -10.52 5.91 -0.08
CA PHE A 177 -10.56 4.60 0.55
C PHE A 177 -11.17 3.55 -0.39
N GLN A 178 -12.34 3.82 -0.97
CA GLN A 178 -12.95 2.88 -1.91
C GLN A 178 -12.10 2.63 -3.15
N THR A 179 -11.48 3.68 -3.68
CA THR A 179 -10.60 3.58 -4.86
C THR A 179 -9.41 2.65 -4.56
N GLU A 180 -8.79 2.80 -3.39
CA GLU A 180 -7.67 1.96 -2.98
C GLU A 180 -8.06 0.49 -2.81
N GLN A 181 -9.20 0.21 -2.19
CA GLN A 181 -9.69 -1.16 -2.02
C GLN A 181 -9.96 -1.84 -3.38
N LYS A 182 -10.54 -1.11 -4.36
CA LYS A 182 -10.72 -1.61 -5.73
C LYS A 182 -9.38 -1.91 -6.41
N ILE A 183 -8.40 -1.01 -6.27
CA ILE A 183 -7.05 -1.22 -6.81
C ILE A 183 -6.42 -2.45 -6.16
N HIS A 184 -6.47 -2.57 -4.84
CA HIS A 184 -5.91 -3.71 -4.12
C HIS A 184 -6.56 -5.03 -4.54
N HIS A 185 -7.88 -5.07 -4.73
CA HIS A 185 -8.57 -6.26 -5.21
C HIS A 185 -8.02 -6.71 -6.57
N ILE A 186 -7.95 -5.81 -7.56
CA ILE A 186 -7.40 -6.09 -8.89
C ILE A 186 -5.95 -6.57 -8.81
N LEU A 187 -5.13 -5.94 -7.95
CA LEU A 187 -3.73 -6.30 -7.80
C LEU A 187 -3.54 -7.63 -7.06
N HIS A 188 -4.40 -7.94 -6.09
CA HIS A 188 -4.39 -9.24 -5.41
C HIS A 188 -4.79 -10.37 -6.37
N GLU A 189 -5.78 -10.17 -7.23
CA GLU A 189 -6.16 -11.16 -8.25
C GLU A 189 -5.01 -11.41 -9.23
N LYS A 190 -4.31 -10.35 -9.66
CA LYS A 190 -3.25 -10.48 -10.68
C LYS A 190 -1.89 -10.94 -10.12
N TYR A 191 -1.47 -10.40 -8.98
CA TYR A 191 -0.11 -10.58 -8.43
C TYR A 191 -0.09 -11.32 -7.08
N GLY A 192 -1.26 -11.64 -6.53
CA GLY A 192 -1.38 -12.26 -5.21
C GLY A 192 -1.17 -11.30 -4.05
N PHE A 193 -1.20 -11.85 -2.84
CA PHE A 193 -0.97 -11.13 -1.60
C PHE A 193 0.53 -11.08 -1.27
N GLY A 194 1.19 -9.93 -1.48
CA GLY A 194 2.57 -9.77 -1.05
C GLY A 194 2.64 -9.41 0.44
N LYS A 195 3.02 -10.41 1.24
CA LYS A 195 3.44 -10.23 2.62
C LYS A 195 4.96 -10.07 2.64
N ILE A 196 5.44 -9.03 3.31
CA ILE A 196 6.88 -8.79 3.49
C ILE A 196 7.20 -8.83 4.98
N TYR A 197 8.32 -9.47 5.31
CA TYR A 197 8.95 -9.33 6.61
C TYR A 197 9.85 -8.08 6.66
N CYS A 198 9.68 -7.29 7.70
CA CYS A 198 10.36 -6.03 7.99
C CYS A 198 10.91 -6.11 9.40
N GLU A 199 12.24 -6.05 9.50
CA GLU A 199 12.96 -6.07 10.76
C GLU A 199 12.61 -4.86 11.63
N GLY A 200 12.44 -3.68 11.01
CA GLY A 200 12.08 -2.45 11.72
C GLY A 200 10.72 -2.52 12.42
N CYS A 201 9.82 -3.39 11.97
CA CYS A 201 8.48 -3.59 12.55
C CYS A 201 8.34 -4.88 13.37
N LYS A 202 9.46 -5.57 13.69
CA LYS A 202 9.45 -6.85 14.42
C LYS A 202 8.66 -6.78 15.73
N SER A 203 8.77 -5.68 16.46
CA SER A 203 8.11 -5.47 17.76
C SER A 203 6.66 -5.00 17.69
N THR A 204 6.18 -4.49 16.54
CA THR A 204 4.84 -3.87 16.44
C THR A 204 3.79 -4.81 15.86
N ASN A 205 4.08 -5.45 14.73
CA ASN A 205 3.16 -6.34 14.01
C ASN A 205 3.81 -7.69 13.67
N GLY A 206 4.73 -8.17 14.52
CA GLY A 206 5.55 -9.35 14.22
C GLY A 206 6.46 -9.17 12.99
N GLY A 207 6.70 -7.92 12.58
CA GLY A 207 7.48 -7.60 11.39
C GLY A 207 6.73 -7.74 10.07
N ILE A 208 5.42 -7.99 10.06
CA ILE A 208 4.74 -8.32 8.80
C ILE A 208 4.01 -7.10 8.23
N HIS A 209 4.38 -6.72 7.01
CA HIS A 209 3.61 -5.77 6.21
C HIS A 209 2.76 -6.51 5.19
N LYS A 210 1.52 -6.03 5.06
CA LYS A 210 0.53 -6.49 4.10
C LYS A 210 0.38 -5.49 2.95
N GLU A 211 -0.23 -5.94 1.86
CA GLU A 211 -0.51 -5.16 0.64
C GLU A 211 0.74 -4.56 0.01
N TRP A 212 1.79 -5.37 -0.07
CA TRP A 212 2.85 -5.16 -1.04
C TRP A 212 2.59 -6.04 -2.26
N PHE A 213 3.04 -5.61 -3.42
CA PHE A 213 2.80 -6.32 -4.68
C PHE A 213 4.14 -6.52 -5.38
N LEU A 214 4.47 -7.77 -5.66
CA LEU A 214 5.65 -8.11 -6.46
C LEU A 214 5.25 -8.04 -7.93
N VAL A 215 5.64 -6.96 -8.59
CA VAL A 215 5.19 -6.64 -9.94
C VAL A 215 6.34 -6.83 -10.93
N PRO A 216 6.13 -7.50 -12.07
CA PRO A 216 7.07 -7.44 -13.19
C PRO A 216 7.31 -5.98 -13.59
N ARG A 217 8.56 -5.58 -13.81
CA ARG A 217 8.86 -4.17 -14.12
C ARG A 217 8.14 -3.64 -15.35
N GLU A 218 7.90 -4.49 -16.34
CA GLU A 218 7.10 -4.21 -17.54
C GLU A 218 5.64 -3.85 -17.26
N ASP A 219 5.09 -4.38 -16.18
CA ASP A 219 3.68 -4.23 -15.82
C ASP A 219 3.40 -2.95 -15.01
N VAL A 220 4.43 -2.24 -14.56
CA VAL A 220 4.28 -1.05 -13.71
C VAL A 220 3.51 0.06 -14.43
N LYS A 221 3.73 0.22 -15.74
CA LYS A 221 3.02 1.20 -16.56
C LYS A 221 1.51 0.94 -16.56
N ASN A 222 1.12 -0.33 -16.74
CA ASN A 222 -0.28 -0.78 -16.72
C ASN A 222 -0.95 -0.51 -15.37
N ILE A 223 -0.21 -0.64 -14.26
CA ILE A 223 -0.73 -0.30 -12.92
C ILE A 223 -1.05 1.19 -12.83
N PHE A 224 -0.15 2.06 -13.30
CA PHE A 224 -0.37 3.51 -13.25
C PHE A 224 -1.56 3.95 -14.12
N GLU A 225 -1.75 3.32 -15.28
CA GLU A 225 -2.92 3.55 -16.14
C GLU A 225 -4.21 3.15 -15.41
N LYS A 226 -4.25 1.95 -14.83
CA LYS A 226 -5.41 1.50 -14.03
C LYS A 226 -5.72 2.39 -12.84
N ILE A 227 -4.69 2.86 -12.11
CA ILE A 227 -4.91 3.79 -10.98
C ILE A 227 -5.51 5.09 -11.48
N ASN A 228 -5.00 5.63 -12.59
CA ASN A 228 -5.53 6.84 -13.19
C ASN A 228 -7.00 6.70 -13.60
N ASP A 229 -7.38 5.58 -14.21
CA ASP A 229 -8.74 5.32 -14.67
C ASP A 229 -9.73 5.15 -13.50
N LEU A 230 -9.26 4.55 -12.40
CA LEU A 230 -10.06 4.34 -11.20
C LEU A 230 -10.20 5.60 -10.33
N CYS A 231 -9.30 6.58 -10.46
CA CYS A 231 -9.37 7.83 -9.72
C CYS A 231 -10.32 8.83 -10.41
N GLN A 232 -11.42 9.17 -9.75
CA GLN A 232 -12.45 10.08 -10.26
C GLN A 232 -12.67 11.31 -9.36
#